data_AF-W6A6C5-F1
#
_entry.id   AF-W6A6C5-F1
#
_cell.length_a   1.000
_cell.length_b   1.000
_cell.length_c   1.000
_cell.angle_alpha   90.00
_cell.angle_beta   90.00
_cell.angle_gamma   90.00
#
_symmetry.space_group_name_H-M   'P 1'
#
loop_
_entity.id
_entity.type
_entity.pdbx_description
1 polymer ?
#
loop_
_entity_poly.entity_id
_entity_poly.type
_entity_poly.pdbx_seq_one_letter_code
_entity_poly.pdbx_strand_id
1 'polypeptide(L)'
;MEPLRGWNMFKTFFINNKMRIISILVPIYMSITITFFVLAIVGIIDYSWLFGYFLSTAFGFTSFICLKISVEKLKDNQNYFLFLFFSILRFGIYLVPFLISVYLPDAFNLFGVLIGFLYSLVLLVVFKN
;
A
#
# COMPACT_ATOMS: atom_id res chain seq x y z
N MET A 1 -31.25 15.82 -8.84
CA MET A 1 -30.47 14.78 -8.14
C MET A 1 -29.90 13.83 -9.20
N GLU A 2 -28.72 14.12 -9.76
CA GLU A 2 -28.02 13.22 -10.72
C GLU A 2 -26.53 12.89 -10.37
N PRO A 3 -26.08 12.83 -9.09
CA PRO A 3 -24.68 12.44 -8.81
C PRO A 3 -24.43 10.91 -8.92
N LEU A 4 -25.48 10.08 -8.99
CA LEU A 4 -25.36 8.62 -8.89
C LEU A 4 -24.96 7.91 -10.21
N ARG A 5 -25.06 8.60 -11.36
CA ARG A 5 -24.81 7.98 -12.69
C ARG A 5 -23.32 7.82 -12.99
N GLY A 6 -22.51 8.82 -12.65
CA GLY A 6 -21.05 8.80 -12.88
C GLY A 6 -20.35 7.74 -12.02
N TRP A 7 -20.70 7.65 -10.74
CA TRP A 7 -20.10 6.69 -9.80
C TRP A 7 -20.33 5.23 -10.23
N ASN A 8 -21.54 4.90 -10.67
CA ASN A 8 -21.86 3.56 -11.17
C ASN A 8 -21.08 3.25 -12.47
N MET A 9 -20.89 4.22 -13.36
CA MET A 9 -20.11 4.04 -14.58
C MET A 9 -18.63 3.75 -14.31
N PHE A 10 -18.00 4.50 -13.39
CA PHE A 10 -16.61 4.23 -12.98
C PHE A 10 -16.48 2.85 -12.33
N LYS A 11 -17.41 2.49 -11.44
CA LYS A 11 -17.40 1.17 -10.78
C LYS A 11 -17.48 0.03 -11.79
N THR A 12 -18.37 0.11 -12.78
CA THR A 12 -18.49 -0.89 -13.84
C THR A 12 -17.25 -0.94 -14.73
N PHE A 13 -16.61 0.20 -15.00
CA PHE A 13 -15.36 0.27 -15.75
C PHE A 13 -14.21 -0.47 -15.05
N PHE A 14 -14.03 -0.26 -13.73
CA PHE A 14 -12.99 -0.93 -12.94
C PHE A 14 -13.19 -2.44 -12.85
N ILE A 15 -14.45 -2.89 -12.68
CA ILE A 15 -14.78 -4.32 -12.59
C ILE A 15 -14.49 -5.02 -13.92
N ASN A 16 -14.94 -4.46 -15.05
CA ASN A 16 -14.77 -5.08 -16.36
C ASN A 16 -13.32 -5.05 -16.86
N ASN A 17 -12.51 -4.09 -16.41
CA ASN A 17 -11.12 -3.93 -16.83
C ASN A 17 -10.09 -4.35 -15.77
N LYS A 18 -10.50 -5.04 -14.70
CA LYS A 18 -9.61 -5.44 -13.60
C LYS A 18 -8.30 -6.09 -14.07
N MET A 19 -8.39 -7.03 -15.01
CA MET A 19 -7.21 -7.71 -15.58
C MET A 19 -6.32 -6.77 -16.41
N ARG A 20 -6.89 -5.81 -17.14
CA ARG A 20 -6.13 -4.79 -17.88
C ARG A 20 -5.43 -3.82 -16.94
N ILE A 21 -6.10 -3.43 -15.85
CA ILE A 21 -5.54 -2.53 -14.83
C ILE A 21 -4.35 -3.20 -14.14
N ILE A 22 -4.49 -4.46 -13.73
CA ILE A 22 -3.37 -5.24 -13.17
C ILE A 22 -2.23 -5.36 -14.19
N SER A 23 -2.53 -5.67 -15.45
CA SER A 23 -1.54 -5.79 -16.52
C SER A 23 -0.74 -4.50 -16.78
N ILE A 24 -1.30 -3.34 -16.49
CA ILE A 24 -0.61 -2.03 -16.63
C ILE A 24 0.16 -1.68 -15.36
N LEU A 25 -0.38 -1.98 -14.18
CA LEU A 25 0.24 -1.60 -12.91
C LEU A 25 1.46 -2.46 -12.56
N VAL A 26 1.40 -3.77 -12.79
CA VAL A 26 2.52 -4.68 -12.51
C VAL A 26 3.82 -4.25 -13.18
N PRO A 27 3.88 -3.92 -14.49
CA PRO A 27 5.12 -3.47 -15.11
C PRO A 27 5.60 -2.11 -14.59
N ILE A 28 4.70 -1.19 -14.22
CA ILE A 28 5.06 0.09 -13.59
C ILE A 28 5.78 -0.17 -12.26
N TYR A 29 5.22 -1.06 -11.44
CA TYR A 29 5.81 -1.43 -10.16
C TYR A 29 7.16 -2.13 -10.28
N MET A 30 7.29 -3.04 -11.24
CA MET A 30 8.56 -3.70 -11.55
C MET A 30 9.60 -2.67 -12.00
N SER A 31 9.22 -1.71 -12.85
CA SER A 31 10.09 -0.63 -13.31
C SER A 31 10.62 0.20 -12.14
N ILE A 32 9.75 0.67 -11.24
CA ILE A 32 10.14 1.44 -10.05
C ILE A 32 11.13 0.66 -9.18
N THR A 33 10.85 -0.63 -8.93
CA THR A 33 11.71 -1.49 -8.11
C THR A 33 13.07 -1.71 -8.75
N ILE A 34 13.11 -1.95 -10.07
CA ILE A 34 14.35 -2.12 -10.84
C ILE A 34 15.17 -0.82 -10.82
N THR A 35 14.54 0.34 -11.06
CA THR A 35 15.22 1.63 -10.99
C THR A 35 15.86 1.85 -9.62
N PHE A 36 15.14 1.56 -8.53
CA PHE A 36 15.68 1.63 -7.18
C PHE A 36 16.90 0.74 -6.98
N PHE A 37 16.83 -0.49 -7.48
CA PHE A 37 17.92 -1.45 -7.37
C PHE A 37 19.16 -1.01 -8.17
N VAL A 38 18.97 -0.50 -9.39
CA VAL A 38 20.05 0.05 -10.23
C VAL A 38 20.69 1.26 -9.54
N LEU A 39 19.91 2.20 -9.03
CA LEU A 39 20.42 3.39 -8.34
C LEU A 39 21.25 3.02 -7.11
N ALA A 40 20.86 1.97 -6.38
CA ALA A 40 21.62 1.48 -5.22
C ALA A 40 22.94 0.81 -5.62
N ILE A 41 22.95 0.00 -6.70
CA ILE A 41 24.18 -0.63 -7.21
C ILE A 41 25.19 0.42 -7.70
N VAL A 42 24.70 1.46 -8.38
CA VAL A 42 25.54 2.56 -8.89
C VAL A 42 26.05 3.44 -7.73
N GLY A 43 25.51 3.29 -6.52
CA GLY A 43 25.90 4.06 -5.34
C GLY A 43 25.37 5.50 -5.34
N ILE A 44 24.33 5.78 -6.13
CA ILE A 44 23.65 7.10 -6.13
C ILE A 44 22.78 7.23 -4.88
N ILE A 45 22.17 6.12 -4.44
CA ILE A 45 21.38 6.04 -3.21
C ILE A 45 22.00 5.02 -2.26
N ASP A 46 21.90 5.28 -0.97
CA ASP A 46 22.35 4.34 0.06
C ASP A 46 21.41 3.13 0.17
N TYR A 47 21.95 2.00 0.62
CA TYR A 47 21.16 0.79 0.89
C TYR A 47 20.01 1.01 1.88
N SER A 48 20.12 2.03 2.75
CA SER A 48 19.07 2.44 3.68
C SER A 48 17.76 2.86 2.99
N TRP A 49 17.84 3.32 1.74
CA TRP A 49 16.66 3.61 0.91
C TRP A 49 15.92 2.35 0.51
N LEU A 50 16.65 1.31 0.07
CA LEU A 50 16.08 0.01 -0.27
C LEU A 50 15.44 -0.64 0.95
N PHE A 51 16.12 -0.64 2.10
CA PHE A 51 15.56 -1.19 3.33
C PHE A 51 14.31 -0.43 3.79
N GLY A 52 14.30 0.91 3.70
CA GLY A 52 13.10 1.72 3.96
C GLY A 52 11.95 1.36 3.02
N TYR A 53 12.22 1.20 1.73
CA TYR A 53 11.24 0.80 0.72
C TYR A 53 10.63 -0.57 1.01
N PHE A 54 11.46 -1.58 1.25
CA PHE A 54 10.99 -2.93 1.55
C PHE A 54 10.22 -2.99 2.87
N LEU A 55 10.69 -2.31 3.90
CA LEU A 55 10.03 -2.25 5.20
C LEU A 55 8.61 -1.66 5.06
N SER A 56 8.49 -0.48 4.44
CA SER A 56 7.17 0.13 4.28
C SER A 56 6.25 -0.69 3.37
N THR A 57 6.79 -1.37 2.36
CA THR A 57 6.00 -2.21 1.46
C THR A 57 5.45 -3.45 2.18
N ALA A 58 6.27 -4.08 3.03
CA ALA A 58 5.85 -5.23 3.84
C ALA A 58 4.75 -4.85 4.84
N PHE A 59 4.92 -3.75 5.58
CA PHE A 59 3.89 -3.25 6.50
C PHE A 59 2.63 -2.81 5.76
N GLY A 60 2.77 -2.20 4.58
CA GLY A 60 1.65 -1.84 3.71
C GLY A 60 0.81 -3.06 3.29
N PHE A 61 1.46 -4.18 2.96
CA PHE A 61 0.79 -5.43 2.65
C PHE A 61 0.08 -6.05 3.86
N THR A 62 0.71 -6.06 5.03
CA THR A 62 0.08 -6.51 6.28
C THR A 62 -1.16 -5.67 6.62
N SER A 63 -1.08 -4.35 6.41
CA SER A 63 -2.23 -3.44 6.55
C SER A 63 -3.37 -3.81 5.60
N PHE A 64 -3.07 -4.22 4.37
CA PHE A 64 -4.08 -4.63 3.40
C PHE A 64 -4.79 -5.92 3.84
N ILE A 65 -4.05 -6.91 4.34
CA ILE A 65 -4.63 -8.16 4.88
C ILE A 65 -5.56 -7.85 6.05
N CYS A 66 -5.13 -7.00 6.99
CA CYS A 66 -5.97 -6.59 8.12
C CYS A 66 -7.27 -5.94 7.65
N LEU A 67 -7.22 -5.10 6.62
CA LEU A 67 -8.42 -4.47 6.05
C LEU A 67 -9.37 -5.51 5.46
N LYS A 68 -8.86 -6.49 4.70
CA LYS A 68 -9.69 -7.54 4.09
C LYS A 68 -10.41 -8.36 5.17
N ILE A 69 -9.68 -8.82 6.18
CA ILE A 69 -10.24 -9.58 7.31
C ILE A 69 -11.28 -8.75 8.06
N SER A 70 -10.98 -7.47 8.30
CA SER A 70 -11.90 -6.57 9.01
C SER A 70 -13.21 -6.37 8.26
N VAL A 71 -13.17 -6.25 6.92
CA VAL A 71 -14.36 -6.07 6.09
C VAL A 71 -15.19 -7.35 6.05
N GLU A 72 -14.55 -8.51 5.88
CA GLU A 72 -15.24 -9.82 5.91
C GLU A 72 -15.96 -10.04 7.24
N LYS A 73 -15.26 -9.82 8.37
CA LYS A 73 -15.86 -9.98 9.70
C LYS A 73 -16.97 -8.99 10.00
N LEU A 74 -16.90 -7.76 9.47
CA LEU A 74 -17.99 -6.80 9.57
C LEU A 74 -19.22 -7.27 8.80
N LYS A 75 -19.02 -7.90 7.64
CA LYS A 75 -20.09 -8.44 6.80
C LYS A 75 -20.80 -9.62 7.46
N ASP A 76 -20.03 -10.50 8.11
CA ASP A 76 -20.55 -11.74 8.69
C ASP A 76 -21.21 -11.52 10.06
N ASN A 77 -20.58 -10.72 10.93
CA ASN A 77 -20.98 -10.63 12.35
C ASN A 77 -21.51 -9.24 12.76
N GLN A 78 -21.49 -8.25 11.85
CA GLN A 78 -21.80 -6.84 12.14
C GLN A 78 -21.08 -6.28 13.39
N ASN A 79 -19.94 -6.87 13.75
CA ASN A 79 -19.22 -6.51 14.96
C ASN A 79 -18.40 -5.24 14.74
N TYR A 80 -19.00 -4.11 15.10
CA TYR A 80 -18.40 -2.78 14.97
C TYR A 80 -17.09 -2.63 15.78
N PHE A 81 -17.00 -3.25 16.96
CA PHE A 81 -15.80 -3.14 17.80
C PHE A 81 -14.58 -3.81 17.16
N LEU A 82 -14.79 -4.96 16.51
CA LEU A 82 -13.71 -5.64 15.78
C LEU A 82 -13.22 -4.80 14.60
N PHE A 83 -14.14 -4.15 13.88
CA PHE A 83 -13.79 -3.25 12.79
C PHE A 83 -12.99 -2.03 13.29
N LEU A 84 -13.38 -1.46 14.43
CA LEU A 84 -12.68 -0.34 15.05
C LEU A 84 -11.27 -0.76 15.52
N PHE A 85 -11.14 -1.94 16.12
CA PHE A 85 -9.85 -2.52 16.50
C PHE A 85 -8.91 -2.65 15.29
N PHE A 86 -9.36 -3.27 14.20
CA PHE A 86 -8.54 -3.40 12.99
C PHE A 86 -8.21 -2.06 12.34
N SER A 87 -9.09 -1.06 12.44
CA SER A 87 -8.84 0.29 11.94
C SER A 87 -7.72 0.99 12.72
N ILE A 88 -7.71 0.88 14.04
CA ILE A 88 -6.64 1.40 14.89
C ILE A 88 -5.33 0.63 14.64
N LEU A 89 -5.39 -0.70 14.58
CA LEU A 89 -4.24 -1.55 14.28
C LEU A 89 -3.60 -1.16 12.95
N ARG A 90 -4.42 -0.88 11.93
CA ARG A 90 -3.97 -0.43 10.62
C ARG A 90 -3.18 0.88 10.69
N PHE A 91 -3.66 1.84 11.49
CA PHE A 91 -2.95 3.10 11.69
C PHE A 91 -1.58 2.87 12.35
N GLY A 92 -1.54 2.00 13.35
CA GLY A 92 -0.28 1.57 13.98
C GLY A 92 0.69 0.93 12.98
N ILE A 93 0.21 0.00 12.15
CA ILE A 93 1.02 -0.67 11.11
C ILE A 93 1.64 0.34 10.14
N TYR A 94 0.91 1.39 9.75
CA TYR A 94 1.48 2.42 8.88
C TYR A 94 2.49 3.31 9.61
N LEU A 95 2.30 3.57 10.89
CA LEU A 95 3.14 4.49 11.67
C LEU A 95 4.50 3.85 12.06
N VAL A 96 4.55 2.53 12.25
CA VAL A 96 5.78 1.78 12.61
C VAL A 96 6.96 2.03 11.66
N PRO A 97 6.85 1.85 10.33
CA PRO A 97 7.99 2.08 9.43
C PRO A 97 8.47 3.53 9.44
N PHE A 98 7.58 4.51 9.66
CA PHE A 98 7.98 5.91 9.84
C PHE A 98 8.79 6.10 11.13
N LEU A 99 8.32 5.57 12.26
CA LEU A 99 9.08 5.64 13.51
C LEU A 99 10.45 4.99 13.36
N ILE A 100 10.52 3.80 12.76
CA ILE A 100 11.79 3.09 12.55
C ILE A 100 12.76 3.96 11.73
N SER A 101 12.29 4.62 10.67
CA SER A 101 13.14 5.52 9.88
C SER A 101 13.61 6.77 10.61
N VAL A 102 12.84 7.26 11.58
CA VAL A 102 13.21 8.42 12.40
C VAL A 102 14.24 8.02 13.46
N TYR A 103 14.10 6.84 14.06
CA TYR A 103 15.01 6.37 15.12
C TYR A 103 16.30 5.75 14.58
N LEU A 104 16.26 5.09 13.42
CA LEU A 104 17.42 4.44 12.78
C LEU A 104 17.60 4.97 11.34
N PRO A 105 17.94 6.27 11.15
CA PRO A 105 18.05 6.88 9.83
C PRO A 105 19.17 6.28 8.98
N ASP A 106 20.24 5.78 9.61
CA ASP A 106 21.38 5.16 8.92
C ASP A 106 21.01 3.80 8.29
N ALA A 107 20.06 3.08 8.90
CA ALA A 107 19.60 1.77 8.41
C ALA A 107 18.34 1.88 7.54
N PHE A 108 17.44 2.81 7.86
CA PHE A 108 16.16 2.99 7.20
C PHE A 108 15.94 4.46 6.84
N ASN A 109 16.11 4.79 5.57
CA ASN A 109 15.92 6.16 5.13
C ASN A 109 14.43 6.51 5.03
N LEU A 110 14.06 7.69 5.55
CA LEU A 110 12.69 8.23 5.49
C LEU A 110 12.15 8.30 4.05
N PHE A 111 12.99 8.68 3.07
CA PHE A 111 12.58 8.76 1.67
C PHE A 111 12.23 7.38 1.10
N GLY A 112 13.02 6.35 1.45
CA GLY A 112 12.71 4.97 1.09
C GLY A 112 11.35 4.52 1.65
N VAL A 113 11.08 4.85 2.92
CA VAL A 113 9.80 4.55 3.58
C VAL A 113 8.63 5.27 2.90
N LEU A 114 8.75 6.56 2.59
CA LEU A 114 7.71 7.33 1.91
C LEU A 114 7.34 6.73 0.55
N ILE A 115 8.35 6.31 -0.22
CA ILE A 115 8.16 5.71 -1.54
C ILE A 115 7.48 4.34 -1.41
N GLY A 116 7.91 3.49 -0.48
CA GLY A 116 7.26 2.21 -0.21
C GLY A 116 5.82 2.35 0.31
N PHE A 117 5.54 3.43 1.05
CA PHE A 117 4.19 3.75 1.51
C PHE A 117 3.26 4.13 0.35
N LEU A 118 3.71 5.03 -0.53
CA LEU A 118 2.97 5.41 -1.73
C LEU A 118 2.72 4.20 -2.64
N TYR A 119 3.73 3.36 -2.82
CA TYR A 119 3.63 2.10 -3.56
C TYR A 119 2.53 1.19 -2.98
N SER A 120 2.48 1.05 -1.66
CA SER A 120 1.50 0.22 -0.96
C SER A 120 0.06 0.75 -1.07
N LEU A 121 -0.13 2.07 -1.08
CA LEU A 121 -1.44 2.69 -1.21
C LEU A 121 -2.06 2.44 -2.59
N VAL A 122 -1.26 2.52 -3.65
CA VAL A 122 -1.73 2.28 -5.02
C VAL A 122 -2.19 0.82 -5.18
N LEU A 123 -1.48 -0.14 -4.55
CA LEU A 123 -1.92 -1.54 -4.48
C LEU A 123 -3.28 -1.68 -3.80
N LEU A 124 -3.48 -0.99 -2.69
CA LEU A 124 -4.70 -1.06 -1.90
C LEU A 124 -5.93 -0.55 -2.66
N VAL A 125 -5.78 0.51 -3.46
CA VAL A 125 -6.85 1.03 -4.33
C VAL A 125 -7.28 0.00 -5.39
N VAL A 126 -6.34 -0.77 -5.90
CA VAL A 126 -6.56 -1.70 -7.02
C VAL A 126 -7.20 -3.00 -6.55
N PHE A 127 -6.80 -3.50 -5.38
CA PHE A 127 -7.33 -4.75 -4.81
C PHE A 127 -8.64 -4.58 -4.01
N LYS A 128 -9.04 -3.35 -3.66
CA LYS A 128 -10.31 -3.08 -2.98
C LYS A 128 -11.55 -3.19 -3.90
N ASN A 129 -11.37 -3.29 -5.21
CA ASN A 129 -12.43 -3.46 -6.22
C ASN A 129 -12.46 -4.87 -6.83
#